data_AF-A0A382FNR6-F1
#
_entry.id   AF-A0A382FNR6-F1
#
_cell.length_a   1.000
_cell.length_b   1.000
_cell.length_c   1.000
_cell.angle_alpha   90.00
_cell.angle_beta   90.00
_cell.angle_gamma   90.00
#
_symmetry.space_group_name_H-M   'P 1'
#
loop_
_entity.id
_entity.type
_entity.pdbx_description
1 polymer ?
#
loop_
_entity_poly.entity_id
_entity_poly.type
_entity_poly.pdbx_seq_one_letter_code
_entity_poly.pdbx_strand_id
1 'polypeptide(L)'
;MNISTYLDDIAKPFQRIAPWILRLVLGVSFILHGFGKFPLPPEKLVGWFDSMGIVAPQIVSSLVALGEVGAGIAVILGGVLGRIGHLVTRLGGGAMLVIMIGAFYLAHS
;
A
#
# COMPACT_ATOMS: atom_id res chain seq x y z
N MET A 1 -37.83 -13.47 13.40
CA MET A 1 -36.62 -12.61 13.55
C MET A 1 -36.07 -12.36 12.17
N ASN A 2 -35.80 -11.11 11.79
CA ASN A 2 -35.21 -10.82 10.48
C ASN A 2 -33.71 -11.15 10.54
N ILE A 3 -33.24 -11.97 9.59
CA ILE A 3 -31.84 -12.42 9.55
C ILE A 3 -30.87 -11.24 9.42
N SER A 4 -31.26 -10.18 8.69
CA SER A 4 -30.39 -9.01 8.50
C SER A 4 -30.17 -8.26 9.80
N THR A 5 -31.24 -8.02 10.56
CA THR A 5 -31.17 -7.33 11.86
C THR A 5 -30.32 -8.10 12.87
N TYR A 6 -30.42 -9.43 12.87
CA TYR A 6 -29.59 -10.29 13.71
C TYR A 6 -28.10 -10.20 13.34
N LEU A 7 -27.78 -10.23 12.04
CA LEU A 7 -26.40 -10.10 11.57
C LEU A 7 -25.82 -8.70 11.84
N ASP A 8 -26.62 -7.64 11.69
CA ASP A 8 -26.22 -6.27 12.00
C ASP A 8 -25.87 -6.12 13.49
N ASP A 9 -26.69 -6.70 14.38
CA ASP A 9 -26.45 -6.65 15.83
C ASP A 9 -25.16 -7.37 16.22
N ILE A 10 -24.83 -8.48 15.57
CA ILE A 10 -23.54 -9.17 15.74
C ILE A 10 -22.38 -8.33 15.21
N ALA A 11 -22.55 -7.63 14.09
CA ALA A 11 -21.48 -6.87 13.42
C ALA A 11 -21.18 -5.52 14.08
N LYS A 12 -22.17 -4.87 14.70
CA LYS A 12 -22.04 -3.55 15.37
C LYS A 12 -20.76 -3.35 16.20
N PRO A 13 -20.36 -4.25 17.12
CA PRO A 13 -19.15 -4.06 17.91
C PRO A 13 -17.86 -4.03 17.06
N PHE A 14 -17.84 -4.68 15.90
CA PHE A 14 -16.68 -4.80 15.03
C PHE A 14 -16.53 -3.66 14.02
N GLN A 15 -17.58 -2.85 13.79
CA GLN A 15 -17.57 -1.81 12.75
C GLN A 15 -16.43 -0.79 12.92
N ARG A 16 -15.99 -0.52 14.15
CA ARG A 16 -14.85 0.38 14.41
C ARG A 16 -13.50 -0.24 14.05
N ILE A 17 -13.38 -1.56 14.13
CA ILE A 17 -12.14 -2.31 13.91
C ILE A 17 -12.00 -2.70 12.43
N ALA A 18 -13.12 -2.90 11.73
CA ALA A 18 -13.11 -3.36 10.33
C ALA A 18 -12.18 -2.54 9.40
N PRO A 19 -12.18 -1.18 9.42
CA PRO A 19 -11.25 -0.41 8.59
C PRO A 19 -9.79 -0.57 9.00
N TRP A 20 -9.51 -0.85 10.28
CA TRP A 20 -8.16 -1.05 10.78
C TRP A 20 -7.54 -2.36 10.30
N ILE A 21 -8.34 -3.40 10.08
CA ILE A 21 -7.85 -4.67 9.53
C ILE A 21 -7.22 -4.41 8.15
N LEU A 22 -7.94 -3.73 7.25
CA LEU A 22 -7.42 -3.40 5.92
C LEU A 22 -6.22 -2.47 6.00
N ARG A 23 -6.25 -1.46 6.86
CA ARG A 23 -5.13 -0.51 7.02
C ARG A 23 -3.86 -1.18 7.49
N LEU A 24 -3.94 -2.06 8.48
CA LEU A 24 -2.77 -2.72 9.03
C LEU A 24 -2.25 -3.80 8.08
N VAL A 25 -3.12 -4.63 7.51
CA VAL A 25 -2.69 -5.68 6.57
C VAL A 25 -2.04 -5.07 5.34
N LEU A 26 -2.72 -4.13 4.66
CA LEU A 26 -2.17 -3.50 3.46
C LEU A 26 -0.97 -2.61 3.81
N GLY A 27 -1.08 -1.78 4.85
CA GLY A 27 -0.04 -0.85 5.25
C GLY A 27 1.25 -1.55 5.64
N VAL A 28 1.18 -2.56 6.52
CA VAL A 28 2.36 -3.34 6.94
C VAL A 28 2.92 -4.13 5.76
N SER A 29 2.09 -4.74 4.93
CA SER A 29 2.56 -5.47 3.74
C SER A 29 3.38 -4.57 2.82
N PHE A 30 2.90 -3.36 2.51
CA PHE A 30 3.62 -2.41 1.67
C PHE A 30 4.88 -1.86 2.33
N ILE A 31 4.84 -1.58 3.63
CA ILE A 31 6.04 -1.16 4.39
C ILE A 31 7.11 -2.24 4.32
N LEU A 32 6.78 -3.50 4.59
CA LEU A 32 7.74 -4.60 4.56
C LEU A 32 8.23 -4.86 3.13
N HIS A 33 7.34 -4.79 2.14
CA HIS A 33 7.70 -5.01 0.74
C HIS A 33 8.63 -3.92 0.17
N GLY A 34 8.41 -2.67 0.57
CA GLY A 34 9.30 -1.56 0.22
C GLY A 34 10.59 -1.54 1.04
N PHE A 35 10.52 -1.87 2.33
CA PHE A 35 11.68 -1.95 3.22
C PHE A 35 12.66 -3.03 2.77
N GLY A 36 12.16 -4.16 2.24
CA GLY A 36 12.97 -5.21 1.64
C GLY A 36 13.78 -4.79 0.40
N LYS A 37 13.58 -3.56 -0.11
CA LYS A 37 14.33 -2.97 -1.23
C LYS A 37 15.46 -2.03 -0.76
N PHE A 38 15.68 -1.89 0.54
CA PHE A 38 16.81 -1.10 1.07
C PHE A 38 18.09 -1.95 1.18
N PRO A 39 19.29 -1.34 1.05
CA PRO A 39 19.55 0.08 0.81
C PRO A 39 19.23 0.53 -0.62
N LEU A 40 18.98 1.83 -0.78
CA LEU A 40 18.70 2.42 -2.09
C LEU A 40 20.00 2.88 -2.78
N PRO A 41 20.12 2.73 -4.11
CA PRO A 41 19.16 2.11 -5.02
C PRO A 41 19.19 0.55 -4.96
N PRO A 42 18.04 -0.13 -5.06
CA PRO A 42 17.96 -1.59 -4.97
C PRO A 42 18.60 -2.29 -6.18
N GLU A 43 19.83 -2.79 -6.04
CA GLU A 43 20.62 -3.37 -7.13
C GLU A 43 19.87 -4.41 -7.98
N LYS A 44 19.13 -5.33 -7.33
CA LYS A 44 18.34 -6.36 -8.03
C LYS A 44 17.19 -5.77 -8.85
N LEU A 45 16.48 -4.78 -8.30
CA LEU A 45 15.35 -4.15 -8.99
C LEU A 45 15.85 -3.24 -10.12
N VAL A 46 16.99 -2.58 -9.91
CA VAL A 46 17.67 -1.78 -10.94
C VAL A 46 18.05 -2.65 -12.12
N GLY A 47 18.72 -3.79 -11.90
CA GLY A 47 19.11 -4.70 -12.99
C GLY A 47 17.90 -5.24 -13.75
N TRP A 48 16.81 -5.54 -13.04
CA TRP A 48 15.56 -5.95 -13.68
C TRP A 48 14.95 -4.82 -14.51
N PHE A 49 14.86 -3.59 -13.98
CA PHE A 49 14.34 -2.43 -14.71
C PHE A 49 15.20 -2.06 -15.93
N ASP A 50 16.52 -2.20 -15.81
CA ASP A 50 17.47 -1.98 -16.91
C ASP A 50 17.25 -3.01 -18.03
N SER A 51 17.04 -4.28 -17.66
CA SER A 51 16.73 -5.35 -18.64
C SER A 51 15.41 -5.14 -19.39
N MET A 52 14.47 -4.38 -18.81
CA MET A 52 13.19 -4.01 -19.42
C MET A 52 13.26 -2.69 -20.22
N GLY A 53 14.42 -2.02 -20.26
CA GLY A 53 14.59 -0.76 -20.98
C GLY A 53 13.90 0.44 -20.31
N ILE A 54 13.65 0.39 -18.99
CA ILE A 54 13.08 1.52 -18.26
C ILE A 54 14.10 2.66 -18.19
N VAL A 55 13.65 3.88 -18.47
CA VAL A 55 14.48 5.09 -18.37
C VAL A 55 14.83 5.37 -16.91
N ALA A 56 16.12 5.59 -16.63
CA ALA A 56 16.65 5.86 -15.29
C ALA A 56 16.26 4.81 -14.23
N PRO A 57 16.63 3.53 -14.42
CA PRO A 57 16.15 2.41 -13.61
C PRO A 57 16.46 2.57 -12.11
N GLN A 58 17.60 3.18 -11.78
CA GLN A 58 18.01 3.51 -10.40
C GLN A 58 17.06 4.48 -9.69
N ILE A 59 16.56 5.48 -10.41
CA ILE A 59 15.67 6.50 -9.86
C ILE A 59 14.27 5.89 -9.70
N VAL A 60 13.76 5.23 -10.74
CA VAL A 60 12.43 4.61 -10.74
C VAL A 60 12.34 3.53 -9.67
N SER A 61 13.36 2.66 -9.55
CA SER A 61 13.38 1.60 -8.54
C SER A 61 13.37 2.14 -7.11
N SER A 62 14.09 3.25 -6.88
CA SER A 62 14.13 3.91 -5.58
C SER A 62 12.81 4.60 -5.26
N LEU A 63 12.18 5.24 -6.26
CA LEU A 63 10.85 5.83 -6.14
C LEU A 63 9.78 4.77 -5.82
N VAL A 64 9.85 3.58 -6.43
CA VAL A 64 8.95 2.47 -6.10
C VAL A 64 9.14 2.04 -4.66
N ALA A 65 10.37 1.81 -4.21
CA ALA A 65 10.66 1.42 -2.82
C ALA A 65 10.18 2.47 -1.80
N LEU A 66 10.47 3.75 -2.05
CA LEU A 66 10.00 4.85 -1.21
C LEU A 66 8.49 5.02 -1.26
N GLY A 67 7.90 4.86 -2.45
CA GLY A 67 6.46 4.94 -2.68
C GLY A 67 5.71 3.85 -1.92
N GLU A 68 6.21 2.63 -1.91
CA GLU A 68 5.60 1.52 -1.18
C GLU A 68 5.65 1.75 0.34
N VAL A 69 6.82 2.10 0.89
CA VAL A 69 6.96 2.40 2.31
C VAL A 69 6.09 3.60 2.69
N GLY A 70 6.16 4.69 1.93
CA GLY A 70 5.43 5.92 2.17
C GLY A 70 3.91 5.73 2.08
N ALA A 71 3.43 4.99 1.09
CA ALA A 71 2.02 4.68 0.94
C ALA A 71 1.51 3.80 2.10
N GLY A 72 2.29 2.79 2.50
CA GLY A 72 1.96 1.95 3.65
C GLY A 72 1.87 2.73 4.96
N ILE A 73 2.83 3.62 5.22
CA ILE A 73 2.81 4.54 6.37
C ILE A 73 1.60 5.47 6.30
N ALA A 74 1.31 6.06 5.14
CA ALA A 74 0.20 6.99 4.95
C ALA A 74 -1.16 6.34 5.27
N VAL A 75 -1.38 5.09 4.84
CA VAL A 75 -2.64 4.37 5.12
C VAL A 75 -2.83 4.09 6.62
N ILE A 76 -1.75 3.77 7.34
CA ILE A 76 -1.80 3.52 8.79
C ILE A 76 -1.98 4.83 9.57
N LEU A 77 -1.13 5.83 9.31
CA LEU A 77 -1.19 7.12 10.01
C LEU A 77 -2.47 7.90 9.68
N GLY A 78 -2.96 7.79 8.45
CA GLY A 78 -4.26 8.31 8.05
C GLY A 78 -5.43 7.76 8.89
N GLY A 79 -5.25 6.62 9.55
CA GLY A 79 -6.24 6.11 10.49
C GLY A 79 -6.30 6.80 11.84
N VAL A 80 -5.23 7.48 12.24
CA VAL A 80 -5.12 8.17 13.54
C VAL A 80 -5.45 9.67 13.40
N LEU A 81 -5.24 10.25 12.20
CA LEU A 81 -5.30 11.69 11.94
C LEU A 81 -6.72 12.29 11.81
N GLY A 82 -7.77 11.60 12.24
CA GLY A 82 -9.15 12.10 12.23
C GLY A 82 -9.62 12.57 10.84
N ARG A 83 -10.14 13.81 10.74
CA ARG A 83 -10.76 14.35 9.50
C ARG A 83 -9.79 14.40 8.31
N ILE A 84 -8.56 14.85 8.54
CA ILE A 84 -7.52 14.92 7.50
C ILE A 84 -7.04 13.52 7.12
N GLY A 85 -7.08 12.59 8.09
CA GLY A 85 -6.67 11.21 7.93
C GLY A 85 -7.41 10.44 6.83
N HIS A 86 -8.67 10.79 6.52
CA HIS A 86 -9.39 10.21 5.39
C HIS A 86 -8.74 10.53 4.05
N LEU A 87 -8.29 11.77 3.85
CA LEU A 87 -7.58 12.18 2.64
C LEU A 87 -6.23 11.47 2.56
N VAL A 88 -5.48 11.42 3.65
CA VAL A 88 -4.19 10.72 3.73
C VAL A 88 -4.33 9.23 3.40
N THR A 89 -5.34 8.56 3.96
CA THR A 89 -5.63 7.15 3.66
C THR A 89 -5.94 6.95 2.17
N ARG A 90 -6.72 7.85 1.56
CA ARG A 90 -7.08 7.77 0.13
C ARG A 90 -5.89 8.02 -0.79
N LEU A 91 -5.06 9.01 -0.48
CA LEU A 91 -3.84 9.28 -1.25
C LEU A 91 -2.84 8.13 -1.12
N GLY A 92 -2.66 7.59 0.09
CA GLY A 92 -1.82 6.40 0.31
C GLY A 92 -2.34 5.19 -0.47
N GLY A 93 -3.64 4.88 -0.37
CA GLY A 93 -4.25 3.77 -1.13
C GLY A 93 -4.21 3.99 -2.65
N GLY A 94 -4.36 5.24 -3.11
CA GLY A 94 -4.22 5.59 -4.53
C GLY A 94 -2.79 5.38 -5.04
N ALA A 95 -1.79 5.76 -4.24
CA ALA A 95 -0.39 5.49 -4.56
C ALA A 95 -0.10 3.98 -4.61
N MET A 96 -0.62 3.18 -3.66
CA MET A 96 -0.52 1.71 -3.71
C MET A 96 -1.08 1.15 -5.02
N LEU A 97 -2.25 1.62 -5.45
CA LEU A 97 -2.90 1.16 -6.68
C LEU A 97 -2.03 1.42 -7.91
N VAL A 98 -1.48 2.63 -8.04
CA VAL A 98 -0.58 3.00 -9.15
C VAL A 98 0.66 2.10 -9.17
N ILE A 99 1.28 1.89 -8.00
CA ILE A 99 2.49 1.05 -7.88
C ILE A 99 2.19 -0.41 -8.25
N MET A 100 1.06 -0.97 -7.78
CA MET A 100 0.70 -2.36 -8.07
C MET A 100 0.34 -2.58 -9.53
N ILE A 101 -0.32 -1.63 -10.19
CA ILE A 101 -0.55 -1.71 -11.64
C ILE A 101 0.79 -1.80 -12.38
N GLY A 102 1.75 -0.94 -12.04
CA GLY A 102 3.10 -0.99 -12.60
C GLY A 102 3.80 -2.33 -12.31
N ALA A 103 3.74 -2.80 -11.07
CA ALA A 103 4.35 -4.06 -10.67
C ALA A 103 3.77 -5.26 -11.43
N PHE A 104 2.45 -5.35 -11.58
CA PHE A 104 1.80 -6.42 -12.34
C PHE A 104 2.13 -6.37 -13.83
N TYR A 105 2.11 -5.17 -14.42
CA TYR A 105 2.45 -4.97 -15.82
C TYR A 105 3.86 -5.46 -16.11
N LEU A 106 4.84 -5.01 -15.34
CA LEU A 106 6.25 -5.39 -15.53
C LEU A 106 6.52 -6.87 -15.21
N ALA A 107 5.83 -7.44 -14.22
CA ALA A 107 6.02 -8.84 -13.83
C ALA A 107 5.44 -9.85 -14.84
N HIS A 108 4.55 -9.41 -15.75
CA HIS A 108 3.84 -10.29 -16.70
C HIS A 108 3.98 -9.83 -18.16
N SER A 109 4.81 -8.84 -18.44
CA SER A 109 5.21 -8.43 -19.80
C SER A 109 6.38 -9.26 -20.29
#